data_AF-A0A376THQ1-F1
#
_entry.id   AF-A0A376THQ1-F1
#
_cell.length_a   1.000
_cell.length_b   1.000
_cell.length_c   1.000
_cell.angle_alpha   90.00
_cell.angle_beta   90.00
_cell.angle_gamma   90.00
#
_symmetry.space_group_name_H-M   'P 1'
#
loop_
_entity.id
_entity.type
_entity.pdbx_description
1 polymer ?
#
loop_
_entity_poly.entity_id
_entity_poly.type
_entity_poly.pdbx_seq_one_letter_code
_entity_poly.pdbx_strand_id
1 'polypeptide(L)'
;MRVPSNPIAQALLEALGEPMLSTSLMLPGSEFTESDPEEIKDRLEKQVDLIIHGGYLGQKPTTVIDLTDDTPVVVREGVGDVKPFL
;
A
#
# COMPACT_ATOMS: atom_id res chain seq x y z
N MET A 1 -10.17 5.07 2.55
CA MET A 1 -10.37 3.79 1.81
C MET A 1 -9.59 3.87 0.50
N ARG A 2 -9.11 2.74 -0.06
CA ARG A 2 -8.52 2.69 -1.40
C ARG A 2 -8.97 1.44 -2.15
N VAL A 3 -8.99 1.49 -3.48
CA VAL A 3 -9.16 0.32 -4.34
C VAL A 3 -7.82 0.08 -5.08
N PRO A 4 -7.06 -0.97 -4.74
CA PRO A 4 -5.73 -1.16 -5.31
C PRO A 4 -5.79 -1.59 -6.77
N SER A 5 -5.03 -0.94 -7.66
CA SER A 5 -4.87 -1.37 -9.07
C SER A 5 -3.79 -2.45 -9.23
N ASN A 6 -3.70 -3.38 -8.29
CA ASN A 6 -2.72 -4.47 -8.29
C ASN A 6 -3.45 -5.82 -8.41
N PRO A 7 -3.16 -6.64 -9.45
CA PRO A 7 -3.87 -7.90 -9.68
C PRO A 7 -3.78 -8.91 -8.52
N ILE A 8 -2.64 -8.97 -7.82
CA ILE A 8 -2.45 -9.87 -6.67
C ILE A 8 -3.35 -9.42 -5.52
N ALA A 9 -3.36 -8.12 -5.22
CA ALA A 9 -4.21 -7.57 -4.16
C ALA A 9 -5.72 -7.77 -4.46
N GLN A 10 -6.13 -7.64 -5.73
CA GLN A 10 -7.50 -7.90 -6.16
C GLN A 10 -7.87 -9.38 -6.01
N ALA A 11 -7.03 -10.30 -6.47
CA ALA A 11 -7.26 -11.74 -6.30
C ALA A 11 -7.33 -12.17 -4.82
N LEU A 12 -6.52 -11.55 -3.95
CA LEU A 12 -6.58 -11.79 -2.51
C LEU A 12 -7.91 -11.31 -1.91
N LEU A 13 -8.38 -10.10 -2.27
CA LEU A 13 -9.68 -9.60 -1.83
C LEU A 13 -10.84 -10.48 -2.30
N GLU A 14 -10.80 -10.96 -3.55
CA GLU A 14 -11.78 -11.88 -4.09
C GLU A 14 -11.79 -13.22 -3.34
N ALA A 15 -10.61 -13.76 -3.03
CA ALA A 15 -10.49 -15.01 -2.27
C ALA A 15 -10.91 -14.87 -0.80
N LEU A 16 -10.62 -13.73 -0.17
CA LEU A 16 -11.01 -13.42 1.21
C LEU A 16 -12.53 -13.19 1.34
N GLY A 17 -13.15 -12.57 0.33
CA GLY A 17 -14.58 -12.23 0.36
C GLY A 17 -14.94 -11.11 1.35
N GLU A 18 -13.94 -10.41 1.89
CA GLU A 18 -14.10 -9.36 2.88
C GLU A 18 -13.04 -8.24 2.71
N PRO A 19 -13.22 -7.05 3.33
CA PRO A 19 -12.24 -5.98 3.26
C PRO A 19 -10.91 -6.35 3.93
N MET A 20 -9.80 -5.99 3.28
CA MET A 20 -8.46 -6.21 3.82
C MET A 20 -7.84 -4.90 4.33
N LEU A 21 -7.35 -4.92 5.56
CA LEU A 21 -6.50 -3.85 6.10
C LEU A 21 -5.06 -4.06 5.60
N SER A 22 -4.41 -3.00 5.14
CA SER A 22 -3.02 -3.05 4.69
C SER A 22 -2.29 -1.75 5.05
N THR A 23 -1.01 -1.86 5.37
CA THR A 23 -0.10 -0.73 5.59
C THR A 23 1.15 -0.90 4.74
N SER A 24 1.90 0.17 4.54
CA SER A 24 3.24 0.05 3.97
C SER A 24 4.16 -0.71 4.91
N LEU A 25 5.09 -1.49 4.36
CA LEU A 25 6.08 -2.23 5.15
C LEU A 25 7.22 -1.30 5.57
N MET A 26 7.03 -0.61 6.69
CA MET A 26 8.07 0.19 7.34
C MET A 26 8.77 -0.67 8.39
N LEU A 27 10.02 -1.06 8.11
CA LEU A 27 10.81 -1.84 9.04
C LEU A 27 11.31 -0.98 10.22
N PRO A 28 11.49 -1.54 11.43
CA PRO A 28 11.98 -0.79 12.58
C PRO A 28 13.30 -0.07 12.26
N GLY A 29 13.34 1.24 12.53
CA GLY A 29 14.50 2.10 12.26
C GLY A 29 14.68 2.53 10.80
N SER A 30 13.79 2.12 9.88
CA SER A 30 13.85 2.56 8.49
C SER A 30 13.10 3.88 8.28
N GLU A 31 13.66 4.75 7.44
CA GLU A 31 12.99 5.97 6.96
C GLU A 31 12.14 5.72 5.70
N PHE A 32 12.34 4.57 5.05
CA PHE A 32 11.66 4.20 3.81
C PHE A 32 10.99 2.83 3.90
N THR A 33 10.01 2.62 3.02
CA THR A 33 9.34 1.34 2.90
C THR A 33 10.26 0.33 2.24
N GLU A 34 10.37 -0.86 2.82
CA GLU A 34 11.15 -1.92 2.20
C GLU A 34 10.40 -2.50 1.00
N SER A 35 11.12 -2.72 -0.09
CA SER A 35 10.57 -3.18 -1.37
C SER A 35 11.37 -4.32 -2.00
N ASP A 36 12.57 -4.62 -1.48
CA ASP A 36 13.37 -5.75 -1.91
C ASP A 36 12.82 -7.06 -1.31
N PRO A 37 12.31 -7.99 -2.15
CA PRO A 37 11.75 -9.24 -1.65
C PRO A 37 12.76 -10.13 -0.90
N GLU A 38 14.04 -10.07 -1.24
CA GLU A 38 15.08 -10.85 -0.55
C GLU A 38 15.34 -10.27 0.84
N GLU A 39 15.46 -8.95 0.98
CA GLU A 39 15.59 -8.28 2.29
C GLU A 39 14.35 -8.51 3.17
N ILE A 40 13.16 -8.44 2.58
CA ILE A 40 11.89 -8.75 3.28
C ILE A 40 11.90 -10.17 3.81
N LYS A 41 12.31 -11.14 2.97
CA LYS A 41 12.38 -12.54 3.35
C LYS A 41 13.40 -12.76 4.46
N ASP A 42 14.63 -12.29 4.28
CA ASP A 42 15.71 -12.48 5.26
C ASP A 42 15.34 -11.94 6.65
N ARG A 43 14.58 -10.83 6.70
CA ARG A 43 14.17 -10.22 7.97
C ARG A 43 12.89 -10.79 8.55
N LEU A 44 11.93 -11.17 7.71
CA LEU A 44 10.55 -11.44 8.15
C LEU A 44 10.06 -12.86 7.90
N GLU A 45 10.79 -13.74 7.21
CA GLU A 45 10.30 -15.09 6.84
C GLU A 45 9.79 -15.92 8.04
N LYS A 46 10.29 -15.65 9.26
CA LYS A 46 9.88 -16.33 10.50
C LYS A 46 8.83 -15.57 11.31
N GLN A 47 8.46 -14.37 10.86
CA GLN A 47 7.56 -13.44 11.55
C GLN A 47 6.22 -13.28 10.83
N VAL A 48 6.11 -13.74 9.57
CA VAL A 48 4.89 -13.68 8.77
C VAL A 48 4.55 -15.06 8.20
N ASP A 49 3.27 -15.33 8.01
CA ASP A 49 2.81 -16.62 7.46
C ASP A 49 3.10 -16.76 5.96
N LEU A 50 3.17 -15.64 5.23
CA LEU A 50 3.32 -15.64 3.78
C LEU A 50 4.00 -14.36 3.27
N ILE A 51 4.90 -14.55 2.30
CA ILE A 51 5.48 -13.47 1.48
C ILE A 51 5.13 -13.78 0.02
N ILE A 52 4.55 -12.80 -0.68
CA ILE A 52 4.18 -12.91 -2.10
C ILE A 52 5.06 -11.99 -2.92
N HIS A 53 5.95 -12.57 -3.74
CA HIS A 53 6.80 -11.80 -4.65
C HIS A 53 6.03 -11.39 -5.91
N GLY A 54 5.54 -10.15 -5.94
CA GLY A 54 4.77 -9.60 -7.07
C GLY A 54 5.58 -8.92 -8.19
N GLY A 55 6.92 -8.95 -8.11
CA GLY A 55 7.80 -8.19 -9.01
C GLY A 55 8.16 -6.81 -8.43
N TYR A 56 8.82 -5.98 -9.23
CA TYR A 56 9.21 -4.62 -8.83
C TYR A 56 7.99 -3.69 -8.86
N LEU A 57 7.63 -3.15 -7.69
CA LEU A 57 6.55 -2.18 -7.53
C LEU A 57 7.11 -0.76 -7.43
N GLY A 58 6.33 0.23 -7.90
CA GLY A 58 6.68 1.62 -7.75
C GLY A 58 6.74 2.04 -6.27
N GLN A 59 7.81 2.71 -5.86
CA GLN A 59 8.07 3.08 -4.47
C GLN A 59 7.29 4.32 -3.98
N LYS A 60 6.51 4.97 -4.86
CA LYS A 60 5.79 6.19 -4.48
C LYS A 60 4.48 5.86 -3.76
N PRO A 61 4.16 6.57 -2.66
CA PRO A 61 2.92 6.35 -1.91
C PRO A 61 1.68 6.76 -2.71
N THR A 62 0.52 6.29 -2.28
CA THR A 62 -0.77 6.75 -2.81
C THR A 62 -1.09 8.16 -2.33
N THR A 63 -1.78 8.91 -3.18
CA THR A 63 -2.44 10.16 -2.80
C THR A 63 -3.50 9.90 -1.73
N VAL A 64 -3.60 10.80 -0.75
CA VAL A 64 -4.58 10.76 0.33
C VAL A 64 -5.37 12.05 0.29
N ILE A 65 -6.68 11.91 0.08
CA ILE A 65 -7.66 12.99 0.13
C ILE A 65 -8.52 12.78 1.37
N ASP A 66 -8.64 13.80 2.20
CA ASP A 66 -9.63 13.86 3.27
C ASP A 66 -10.94 14.39 2.71
N LEU A 67 -12.02 13.67 2.98
CA LEU A 67 -13.38 13.94 2.54
C LEU A 67 -14.35 14.02 3.74
N THR A 68 -13.83 14.34 4.93
CA THR A 68 -14.62 14.39 6.18
C THR A 68 -15.52 15.63 6.23
N ASP A 69 -15.08 16.74 5.65
CA ASP A 69 -15.81 18.01 5.59
C ASP A 69 -16.37 18.28 4.17
N ASP A 70 -17.12 19.37 4.01
CA ASP A 70 -17.77 19.75 2.75
C ASP A 70 -16.80 20.00 1.58
N THR A 71 -15.54 20.34 1.89
CA THR A 71 -14.50 20.62 0.89
C THR A 71 -13.39 19.56 0.99
N PRO A 72 -13.03 18.87 -0.12
CA PRO A 72 -11.92 17.94 -0.14
C PRO A 72 -10.59 18.60 0.25
N VAL A 73 -9.76 17.89 1.03
CA VAL A 73 -8.42 18.34 1.41
C VAL A 73 -7.37 17.33 0.97
N VAL A 74 -6.38 17.77 0.20
CA VAL A 74 -5.22 16.92 -0.12
C VAL A 74 -4.32 16.83 1.12
N VAL A 75 -4.34 15.68 1.81
CA VAL A 75 -3.49 15.42 2.98
C VAL A 75 -2.09 14.98 2.57
N ARG A 76 -1.99 14.24 1.45
CA ARG A 76 -0.72 13.79 0.88
C ARG A 76 -0.84 13.62 -0.62
N GLU A 77 0.03 14.26 -1.39
CA GLU A 77 0.17 14.01 -2.82
C GLU A 77 1.06 12.77 -3.05
N GLY A 78 0.60 11.86 -3.90
CA GLY A 78 1.28 10.63 -4.26
C GLY A 78 1.08 10.30 -5.74
N VAL A 79 0.92 9.03 -6.08
CA VAL A 79 0.75 8.60 -7.48
C VAL A 79 -0.63 8.87 -8.09
N GLY A 80 -1.63 9.27 -7.29
CA GLY A 80 -2.98 9.56 -7.75
C GLY A 80 -3.15 11.02 -8.14
N ASP A 81 -3.89 11.29 -9.22
CA ASP A 81 -4.17 12.65 -9.69
C ASP A 81 -4.99 13.44 -8.66
N VAL A 82 -4.48 14.59 -8.25
CA VAL A 82 -5.14 15.50 -7.29
C VAL A 82 -6.06 16.51 -7.98
N LYS A 83 -5.93 16.74 -9.29
CA LYS A 83 -6.70 17.77 -10.03
C LYS A 83 -8.22 17.71 -9.83
N PRO A 84 -8.87 16.54 -9.68
CA PRO A 84 -10.31 16.49 -9.43
C PRO A 84 -10.75 17.04 -8.06
N PHE A 85 -9.81 17.28 -7.14
CA PHE A 85 -10.05 17.67 -5.76
C PHE A 85 -9.49 19.06 -5.41
N LEU A 86 -9.02 19.81 -6.42
CA LEU A 86 -8.49 21.17 -6.30
C LEU A 86 -9.50 22.22 -6.79
#